data_AF-A0A5E3WH53-F1
#
_entry.id   AF-A0A5E3WH53-F1
#
_cell.length_a   1.000
_cell.length_b   1.000
_cell.length_c   1.000
_cell.angle_alpha   90.00
_cell.angle_beta   90.00
_cell.angle_gamma   90.00
#
_symmetry.space_group_name_H-M   'P 1'
#
loop_
_entity.id
_entity.type
_entity.pdbx_description
1 polymer ?
#
loop_
_entity_poly.entity_id
_entity_poly.type
_entity_poly.pdbx_seq_one_letter_code
_entity_poly.pdbx_strand_id
1 'polypeptide(L)' 'MASIAPVWIMLIVALGLIAAGWFLPRKGPNQTLVRSSLMLTFACCYLMWMIAYMAQLHPILSPRHYIYHCLLAYGLSLAN' A
#
# COMPACT_ATOMS: atom_id res chain seq x y z
N MET A 1 10.59 12.04 9.01
CA MET A 1 10.99 11.10 10.09
C MET A 1 10.83 9.68 9.58
N ALA A 2 11.85 9.19 8.89
CA ALA A 2 11.91 7.82 8.38
C ALA A 2 12.06 6.87 9.58
N SER A 3 10.92 6.42 10.12
CA SER A 3 10.89 5.50 11.23
C SER A 3 10.34 4.16 10.75
N ILE A 4 10.90 3.07 11.24
CA ILE A 4 10.41 1.71 11.00
C ILE A 4 9.13 1.43 11.83
N ALA A 5 8.80 2.31 12.79
CA ALA A 5 7.62 2.21 13.65
C ALA A 5 6.29 1.89 12.92
N PRO A 6 5.88 2.58 11.84
CA PRO A 6 4.64 2.27 11.12
C PRO A 6 4.65 0.87 10.50
N VAL A 7 5.80 0.30 10.13
CA VAL A 7 5.89 -1.06 9.61
C VAL A 7 5.48 -2.07 10.68
N TRP A 8 6.01 -1.91 11.89
CA TRP A 8 5.67 -2.77 13.02
C TRP A 8 4.20 -2.67 13.44
N ILE A 9 3.64 -1.45 13.44
CA ILE A 9 2.23 -1.23 13.77
C ILE A 9 1.33 -1.95 12.76
N MET A 10 1.56 -1.74 11.46
CA MET A 10 0.75 -2.38 10.42
C MET A 10 0.94 -3.90 10.38
N LEU A 11 2.11 -4.42 10.76
CA LEU A 11 2.36 -5.85 10.88
C LEU A 11 1.50 -6.48 11.98
N ILE A 12 1.43 -5.84 13.16
CA ILE A 12 0.59 -6.32 14.26
C ILE A 12 -0.89 -6.31 13.86
N VAL A 13 -1.34 -5.25 13.18
CA VAL A 13 -2.73 -5.17 12.68
C VAL A 13 -3.01 -6.28 11.66
N ALA A 14 -2.11 -6.52 10.71
CA ALA A 14 -2.27 -7.57 9.70
C ALA A 14 -2.30 -8.97 10.34
N LEU A 15 -1.42 -9.25 11.31
CA LEU A 15 -1.43 -10.50 12.06
C LEU A 15 -2.72 -10.67 12.88
N GLY A 16 -3.23 -9.59 13.49
CA GLY A 16 -4.51 -9.60 14.20
C GLY A 16 -5.68 -9.95 13.28
N LEU A 17 -5.71 -9.39 12.06
CA LEU A 17 -6.74 -9.69 11.05
C LEU A 17 -6.64 -11.14 10.54
N ILE A 18 -5.44 -11.65 10.33
CA ILE A 18 -5.19 -13.05 9.95
C ILE A 18 -5.67 -13.99 11.05
N ALA A 19 -5.34 -13.70 12.32
CA ALA A 19 -5.83 -14.47 13.46
C ALA A 19 -7.35 -14.42 13.57
N ALA A 20 -7.98 -13.26 13.41
CA ALA A 20 -9.43 -13.12 13.39
C ALA A 20 -10.07 -13.93 12.24
N GLY A 21 -9.47 -13.90 11.05
CA GLY A 21 -9.89 -14.68 9.88
C GLY A 21 -9.84 -16.20 10.08
N TRP A 22 -9.15 -16.68 11.12
CA TRP A 22 -9.17 -18.10 11.49
C TRP A 22 -10.40 -18.51 12.32
N PHE A 23 -10.88 -17.60 13.17
CA PHE A 23 -11.98 -17.85 14.12
C PHE A 23 -13.36 -17.49 13.56
N LEU A 24 -13.43 -16.54 12.64
CA LEU A 24 -14.68 -16.05 12.04
C LEU A 24 -15.38 -17.01 11.03
N PRO A 25 -14.71 -17.89 10.26
CA PRO A 25 -15.39 -18.66 9.23
C PRO A 25 -16.31 -19.73 9.83
N ARG A 26 -17.60 -19.62 9.50
CA ARG A 26 -18.66 -20.53 9.94
C ARG A 26 -18.44 -21.92 9.32
N LYS A 27 -18.73 -22.97 10.08
CA LYS A 27 -18.56 -24.37 9.63
C LYS A 27 -19.44 -24.63 8.41
N GLY A 28 -18.80 -24.87 7.26
CA GLY A 28 -19.46 -25.07 5.97
C GLY A 28 -18.58 -25.87 5.01
N PRO A 29 -19.13 -26.37 3.89
CA PRO A 29 -18.41 -27.24 2.96
C PRO A 29 -17.16 -26.57 2.36
N ASN A 30 -17.17 -25.25 2.23
CA ASN A 30 -16.07 -24.46 1.65
C ASN A 30 -15.23 -23.72 2.71
N GLN A 31 -15.26 -24.16 3.97
CA GLN A 31 -14.64 -23.45 5.09
C GLN A 31 -13.12 -23.27 4.91
N THR A 32 -12.43 -24.29 4.39
CA THR A 32 -10.97 -24.23 4.14
C THR A 32 -10.61 -23.18 3.10
N LEU A 33 -11.41 -23.09 2.02
CA LEU A 33 -11.20 -22.11 0.93
C LEU A 33 -11.40 -20.67 1.42
N VAL A 34 -12.46 -20.43 2.21
CA VAL A 34 -12.73 -19.10 2.77
C VAL A 34 -11.64 -18.71 3.77
N ARG A 35 -11.16 -19.65 4.58
CA ARG A 35 -10.09 -19.38 5.56
C ARG A 35 -8.76 -19.04 4.89
N SER A 36 -8.37 -19.77 3.85
CA SER A 36 -7.10 -19.54 3.15
C SER A 36 -7.13 -18.28 2.28
N SER A 37 -8.23 -18.02 1.58
CA SER A 37 -8.38 -16.80 0.76
C SER A 37 -8.32 -15.52 1.60
N LEU A 38 -9.00 -15.48 2.75
CA LEU A 38 -8.92 -14.36 3.69
C LEU A 38 -7.49 -14.13 4.19
N MET A 39 -6.77 -15.19 4.59
CA MET A 39 -5.38 -15.07 5.04
C MET A 39 -4.45 -14.53 3.94
N LEU A 40 -4.61 -15.01 2.70
CA LEU A 40 -3.84 -14.54 1.55
C LEU A 40 -4.13 -13.08 1.20
N THR A 41 -5.39 -12.65 1.23
CA THR A 41 -5.76 -11.26 0.94
C THR A 41 -5.14 -10.29 1.94
N PHE A 42 -5.23 -10.58 3.24
CA PHE A 42 -4.62 -9.72 4.27
C PHE A 42 -3.09 -9.70 4.17
N ALA A 43 -2.46 -10.84 3.87
CA ALA A 43 -1.01 -10.90 3.63
C ALA A 43 -0.59 -10.06 2.42
N CYS A 44 -1.31 -10.18 1.28
CA CYS A 44 -1.01 -9.43 0.06
C CYS A 44 -1.20 -7.92 0.24
N CYS A 45 -2.28 -7.51 0.94
CA CYS A 45 -2.56 -6.11 1.25
C CYS A 45 -1.45 -5.48 2.12
N TYR A 46 -0.94 -6.22 3.11
CA TYR A 46 0.19 -5.80 3.93
C TYR A 46 1.49 -5.67 3.11
N LEU A 47 1.79 -6.65 2.25
CA LEU A 47 2.99 -6.62 1.41
C LEU A 47 2.99 -5.45 0.43
N MET A 48 1.87 -5.20 -0.27
CA MET A 48 1.74 -4.06 -1.19
C MET A 48 2.02 -2.74 -0.47
N TRP A 49 1.40 -2.54 0.70
CA TRP A 49 1.61 -1.33 1.50
C TRP A 49 3.05 -1.19 1.99
N MET A 50 3.65 -2.27 2.49
CA MET A 50 5.02 -2.27 3.03
C MET A 50 6.05 -1.94 1.94
N ILE A 51 5.90 -2.52 0.74
CA ILE A 51 6.80 -2.25 -0.40
C ILE A 51 6.70 -0.79 -0.82
N ALA A 52 5.48 -0.23 -0.95
CA ALA A 52 5.29 1.17 -1.32
C ALA A 52 5.90 2.14 -0.27
N TYR A 53 5.80 1.81 1.01
CA TYR A 53 6.41 2.60 2.09
C TYR A 53 7.95 2.53 2.05
N MET A 54 8.52 1.34 1.85
CA MET A 54 9.98 1.16 1.72
C MET A 54 10.56 1.89 0.50
N ALA A 55 9.81 1.96 -0.60
CA ALA A 55 10.25 2.66 -1.81
C ALA A 55 10.42 4.17 -1.61
N GLN A 56 9.72 4.77 -0.64
CA GLN A 56 9.76 6.21 -0.37
C GLN A 56 10.71 6.58 0.78
N LEU A 57 11.23 5.60 1.53
CA LEU A 57 11.98 5.87 2.76
C LEU A 57 13.33 6.56 2.51
N HIS A 58 13.97 6.20 1.41
CA HIS A 58 15.22 6.81 0.93
C HIS A 58 14.99 7.22 -0.53
N PRO A 59 14.43 8.42 -0.75
CA PRO A 59 14.08 8.86 -2.10
C PRO A 59 15.36 9.12 -2.91
N ILE A 60 15.53 8.37 -4.01
CA ILE A 60 16.61 8.57 -4.98
C ILE A 60 16.25 9.62 -6.05
N LEU A 61 14.96 9.91 -6.23
CA LEU A 61 14.47 10.93 -7.14
C LEU A 61 13.75 12.02 -6.33
N SER A 62 14.16 13.27 -6.55
CA SER A 62 13.40 14.43 -6.11
C SER A 62 12.30 14.75 -7.11
N PRO A 63 11.12 15.19 -6.67
CA PRO A 63 10.05 15.59 -7.57
C PRO A 63 10.51 16.76 -8.45
N ARG A 64 10.56 16.56 -9.77
CA ARG A 64 10.94 17.56 -10.77
C ARG A 64 9.69 18.37 -11.17
N HIS A 65 9.58 19.62 -10.74
CA HIS A 65 8.47 20.54 -11.03
C HIS A 65 8.44 21.10 -12.48
N TYR A 66 9.02 20.40 -13.46
CA TYR A 66 9.29 20.95 -14.80
C TYR A 66 8.06 21.07 -15.69
N ILE A 67 6.93 20.49 -15.27
CA ILE A 67 5.67 20.53 -16.00
C ILE A 67 5.06 21.94 -16.01
N TYR A 68 5.20 22.75 -14.95
CA TYR A 68 4.68 24.14 -14.95
C TYR A 68 5.47 25.08 -15.86
N HIS A 69 6.79 24.88 -15.98
CA HIS A 69 7.63 25.72 -16.85
C HIS A 69 7.39 25.41 -18.33
N CYS A 70 7.15 24.14 -18.65
CA CYS A 70 6.73 23.76 -19.98
C CYS A 70 5.33 24.36 -20.26
N LEU A 71 4.36 24.29 -19.33
CA LEU A 71 2.99 24.81 -19.50
C LEU A 71 2.91 26.33 -19.67
N LEU A 72 3.80 27.09 -19.05
CA LEU A 72 3.97 28.52 -19.35
C LEU A 72 4.62 28.76 -20.73
N ALA A 73 5.54 27.90 -21.17
CA ALA A 73 6.16 28.01 -22.49
C ALA A 73 5.23 27.59 -23.65
N TYR A 74 4.36 26.57 -23.46
CA TYR A 74 3.38 26.12 -24.46
C TYR A 74 1.97 26.71 -24.30
N GLY A 75 1.67 27.36 -23.17
CA GLY A 75 0.36 27.97 -22.88
C GLY A 75 0.29 29.50 -23.03
N LEU A 76 1.43 30.19 -23.17
CA LEU A 76 1.47 31.65 -23.44
C LEU A 76 1.65 31.98 -24.94
N SER A 77 1.94 30.99 -25.80
CA SER A 77 2.12 31.17 -27.24
C SER A 77 0.82 31.05 -28.07
N LEU A 78 -0.31 30.79 -27.43
CA LEU A 78 -1.67 30.76 -28.04
C LEU A 78 -2.49 32.02 -27.71
N ALA A 79 -1.88 33.00 -27.01
CA ALA A 79 -2.50 34.27 -26.64
C ALA A 79 -1.95 35.48 -27.44
N ASN A 80 -1.24 35.22 -28.54
CA ASN A 80 -0.85 36.20 -29.58
C ASN A 80 -1.05 35.57 -30.97
#